data_AF-A0A9P5F3K7-F1
#
_entry.id   AF-A0A9P5F3K7-F1
#
_cell.length_a   1.000
_cell.length_b   1.000
_cell.length_c   1.000
_cell.angle_alpha   90.00
_cell.angle_beta   90.00
_cell.angle_gamma   90.00
#
_symmetry.space_group_name_H-M   'P 1'
#
loop_
_entity.id
_entity.type
_entity.pdbx_description
1 polymer ?
#
loop_
_entity_poly.entity_id
_entity_poly.type
_entity_poly.pdbx_seq_one_letter_code
_entity_poly.pdbx_strand_id
1 'polypeptide(L)'
;MTYDIQEYLLDRANIHDTITRLCHAYDTNSATQLMSDVYIPRIRLDYAAFFGADAPTAADAADWARSAVGALDGMTATQHLLAGIVAELPQPSTSTSTSVMRPETCRAKANVMASLVREGARGGGLMQNGGYYEFELVRVKELEEQGKNPWRISFHKAVPTWENGNWAVFSPPDLPSIYPRKG
;
A
#
# COMPACT_ATOMS: atom_id res chain seq x y z
N MET A 1 16.03 -23.05 -6.08
CA MET A 1 17.15 -22.33 -6.72
C MET A 1 17.96 -21.64 -5.64
N THR A 2 19.28 -21.60 -5.81
CA THR A 2 20.18 -20.84 -4.93
C THR A 2 19.99 -19.37 -5.19
N TYR A 3 19.73 -18.58 -4.14
CA TYR A 3 19.42 -17.16 -4.24
C TYR A 3 20.67 -16.34 -4.53
N ASP A 4 20.86 -16.00 -5.80
CA ASP A 4 22.02 -15.25 -6.25
C ASP A 4 21.81 -13.73 -6.22
N ILE A 5 22.86 -12.98 -6.58
CA ILE A 5 22.84 -11.51 -6.58
C ILE A 5 21.82 -10.96 -7.59
N GLN A 6 21.66 -11.60 -8.75
CA GLN A 6 20.75 -11.11 -9.79
C GLN A 6 19.30 -11.32 -9.37
N GLU A 7 18.98 -12.49 -8.82
CA GLU A 7 17.67 -12.79 -8.25
C GLU A 7 17.36 -11.85 -7.08
N TYR A 8 18.33 -11.58 -6.20
CA TYR A 8 18.18 -10.63 -5.11
C TYR A 8 17.84 -9.21 -5.60
N LEU A 9 18.62 -8.71 -6.57
CA LEU A 9 18.42 -7.36 -7.11
C LEU A 9 17.08 -7.25 -7.84
N LEU A 10 16.69 -8.29 -8.60
CA LEU A 10 15.42 -8.33 -9.31
C LEU A 10 14.24 -8.37 -8.33
N ASP A 11 14.29 -9.21 -7.29
CA ASP A 11 13.23 -9.29 -6.28
C ASP A 11 13.11 -7.98 -5.51
N ARG A 12 14.24 -7.37 -5.12
CA ARG A 12 14.24 -6.07 -4.46
C ARG A 12 13.60 -5.00 -5.36
N ALA A 13 13.95 -4.94 -6.64
CA ALA A 13 13.36 -3.99 -7.58
C ALA A 13 11.85 -4.23 -7.76
N ASN A 14 11.45 -5.49 -7.91
CA ASN A 14 10.04 -5.87 -8.05
C ASN A 14 9.20 -5.52 -6.82
N ILE A 15 9.71 -5.75 -5.60
CA ILE A 15 9.02 -5.38 -4.37
C ILE A 15 8.86 -3.86 -4.26
N HIS A 16 9.91 -3.10 -4.58
CA HIS A 16 9.85 -1.64 -4.62
C HIS A 16 8.82 -1.15 -5.65
N ASP A 17 8.78 -1.76 -6.84
CA ASP A 17 7.81 -1.45 -7.88
C ASP A 17 6.37 -1.76 -7.44
N THR A 18 6.11 -2.94 -6.87
CA THR A 18 4.80 -3.32 -6.33
C THR A 18 4.31 -2.34 -5.26
N ILE A 19 5.18 -1.96 -4.30
CA ILE A 19 4.83 -1.00 -3.24
C ILE A 19 4.64 0.41 -3.81
N THR A 20 5.43 0.82 -4.81
CA THR A 20 5.26 2.12 -5.46
C THR A 20 3.93 2.20 -6.23
N ARG A 21 3.57 1.11 -6.92
CA ARG A 21 2.31 1.00 -7.67
C ARG A 21 1.08 1.11 -6.78
N LEU A 22 1.16 0.74 -5.51
CA LEU A 22 0.06 0.94 -4.55
C LEU A 22 -0.37 2.41 -4.48
N CYS A 23 0.57 3.30 -4.17
CA CYS A 23 0.29 4.73 -4.04
C CYS A 23 -0.03 5.37 -5.39
N HIS A 24 0.68 4.95 -6.45
CA HIS A 24 0.36 5.41 -7.80
C HIS A 24 -1.07 5.05 -8.23
N ALA A 25 -1.54 3.85 -7.91
CA ALA A 25 -2.89 3.41 -8.24
C ALA A 25 -3.96 4.18 -7.46
N TYR A 26 -3.70 4.53 -6.19
CA TYR A 26 -4.57 5.44 -5.45
C TYR A 26 -4.65 6.81 -6.12
N ASP A 27 -3.52 7.40 -6.46
CA ASP A 27 -3.46 8.75 -7.03
C ASP A 27 -3.98 8.86 -8.48
N THR A 28 -4.01 7.74 -9.19
CA THR A 28 -4.56 7.64 -10.55
C THR A 28 -5.97 7.03 -10.59
N ASN A 29 -6.60 6.82 -9.43
CA ASN A 29 -7.93 6.22 -9.29
C ASN A 29 -8.06 4.86 -10.03
N SER A 30 -7.04 4.00 -9.93
CA SER A 30 -6.95 2.75 -10.69
C SER A 30 -7.19 1.51 -9.82
N ALA A 31 -8.46 1.17 -9.62
CA ALA A 31 -8.83 -0.10 -8.97
C ALA A 31 -8.26 -1.31 -9.73
N THR A 32 -8.21 -1.25 -11.07
CA THR A 32 -7.64 -2.32 -11.89
C THR A 32 -6.17 -2.55 -11.56
N GLN A 33 -5.37 -1.50 -11.41
CA GLN A 33 -3.96 -1.64 -11.07
C GLN A 33 -3.76 -2.21 -9.66
N LEU A 34 -4.59 -1.79 -8.68
CA LEU A 34 -4.57 -2.39 -7.34
C LEU A 34 -4.82 -3.90 -7.39
N MET A 35 -5.77 -4.34 -8.22
CA MET A 35 -6.14 -5.75 -8.36
C MET A 35 -5.09 -6.58 -9.10
N SER A 36 -4.52 -6.06 -10.20
CA SER A 36 -3.64 -6.84 -11.08
C SER A 36 -2.18 -6.81 -10.66
N ASP A 37 -1.72 -5.66 -10.15
CA ASP A 37 -0.29 -5.36 -10.01
C ASP A 37 0.15 -5.30 -8.55
N VAL A 38 -0.79 -5.08 -7.62
CA VAL A 38 -0.46 -4.77 -6.23
C VAL A 38 -0.86 -5.88 -5.27
N TYR A 39 -2.14 -6.26 -5.26
CA TYR A 39 -2.67 -7.19 -4.26
C TYR A 39 -2.76 -8.63 -4.75
N ILE A 40 -2.68 -9.58 -3.81
CA ILE A 40 -3.21 -10.93 -4.05
C ILE A 40 -4.75 -10.91 -3.99
N PRO A 41 -5.47 -11.93 -4.52
CA PRO A 41 -6.93 -11.91 -4.53
C PRO A 41 -7.60 -11.76 -3.15
N ARG A 42 -6.97 -12.25 -2.07
CA ARG A 42 -7.44 -12.06 -0.71
C ARG A 42 -6.38 -11.44 0.17
N ILE A 43 -6.65 -10.22 0.62
CA ILE A 43 -5.71 -9.43 1.40
C ILE A 43 -6.15 -9.33 2.85
N ARG A 44 -5.17 -9.22 3.73
CA ARG A 44 -5.37 -8.80 5.11
C ARG A 44 -5.01 -7.33 5.25
N LEU A 45 -5.80 -6.60 6.02
CA LEU A 45 -5.68 -5.17 6.20
C LEU A 45 -5.60 -4.86 7.70
N ASP A 46 -4.81 -3.87 8.08
CA ASP A 46 -4.83 -3.29 9.43
C ASP A 46 -4.81 -1.77 9.32
N TYR A 47 -6.02 -1.21 9.29
CA TYR A 47 -6.28 0.23 9.20
C TYR A 47 -6.99 0.75 10.46
N ALA A 48 -6.99 -0.02 11.55
CA ALA A 48 -7.72 0.33 12.77
C ALA A 48 -7.24 1.66 13.37
N ALA A 49 -5.96 2.02 13.17
CA ALA A 49 -5.41 3.30 13.61
C ALA A 49 -6.01 4.53 12.89
N PHE A 50 -6.53 4.34 11.68
CA PHE A 50 -7.19 5.38 10.89
C PHE A 50 -8.71 5.36 11.05
N PHE A 51 -9.34 4.17 10.97
CA PHE A 51 -10.80 4.04 10.87
C PHE A 51 -11.46 3.39 12.09
N GLY A 52 -10.70 3.09 13.15
CA GLY A 52 -11.22 2.47 14.36
C GLY A 52 -11.46 0.96 14.23
N ALA A 53 -12.18 0.39 15.20
CA ALA A 53 -12.37 -1.06 15.31
C ALA A 53 -13.15 -1.68 14.15
N ASP A 54 -13.94 -0.88 13.42
CA ASP A 54 -14.75 -1.32 12.28
C ASP A 54 -13.98 -1.31 10.96
N ALA A 55 -12.67 -0.98 11.00
CA ALA A 55 -11.82 -1.05 9.82
C ALA A 55 -11.78 -2.49 9.26
N PRO A 56 -11.81 -2.67 7.92
CA PRO A 56 -11.67 -3.98 7.31
C PRO A 56 -10.38 -4.67 7.76
N THR A 57 -10.48 -5.93 8.18
CA THR A 57 -9.32 -6.74 8.60
C THR A 57 -8.92 -7.77 7.54
N ALA A 58 -9.85 -8.13 6.66
CA ALA A 58 -9.63 -8.93 5.47
C ALA A 58 -10.62 -8.52 4.38
N ALA A 59 -10.22 -8.63 3.11
CA ALA A 59 -11.06 -8.29 1.98
C ALA A 59 -10.71 -9.12 0.74
N ASP A 60 -11.70 -9.32 -0.12
CA ASP A 60 -11.43 -9.58 -1.54
C ASP A 60 -10.74 -8.34 -2.13
N ALA A 61 -9.66 -8.54 -2.90
CA ALA A 61 -8.89 -7.44 -3.44
C ALA A 61 -9.69 -6.58 -4.41
N ALA A 62 -10.66 -7.15 -5.12
CA ALA A 62 -11.50 -6.38 -6.03
C ALA A 62 -12.46 -5.48 -5.25
N ASP A 63 -13.08 -6.00 -4.18
CA ASP A 63 -13.93 -5.20 -3.30
C ASP A 63 -13.14 -4.11 -2.59
N TRP A 64 -11.97 -4.45 -2.04
CA TRP A 64 -11.09 -3.47 -1.41
C TRP A 64 -10.61 -2.41 -2.39
N ALA A 65 -10.12 -2.80 -3.57
CA ALA A 65 -9.62 -1.86 -4.56
C ALA A 65 -10.70 -0.83 -4.93
N ARG A 66 -11.94 -1.29 -5.20
CA ARG A 66 -13.07 -0.39 -5.48
C ARG A 66 -13.38 0.52 -4.31
N SER A 67 -13.42 -0.01 -3.09
CA SER A 67 -13.71 0.77 -1.88
C SER A 67 -12.63 1.82 -1.62
N ALA A 68 -11.36 1.45 -1.71
CA ALA A 68 -10.24 2.31 -1.41
C ALA A 68 -10.10 3.46 -2.42
N VAL A 69 -10.29 3.19 -3.72
CA VAL A 69 -10.28 4.28 -4.72
C VAL A 69 -11.57 5.09 -4.67
N GLY A 70 -12.72 4.46 -4.39
CA GLY A 70 -13.99 5.14 -4.20
C GLY A 70 -13.99 6.09 -3.00
N ALA A 71 -13.20 5.81 -1.95
CA ALA A 71 -12.98 6.74 -0.84
C ALA A 71 -12.26 8.03 -1.26
N LEU A 72 -11.59 8.03 -2.41
CA LEU A 72 -10.91 9.18 -3.01
C LEU A 72 -11.77 9.87 -4.08
N ASP A 73 -12.95 9.33 -4.41
CA ASP A 73 -13.84 9.96 -5.38
C ASP A 73 -14.27 11.35 -4.90
N GLY A 74 -14.30 12.30 -5.83
CA GLY A 74 -14.62 13.71 -5.56
C GLY A 74 -13.51 14.48 -4.83
N MET A 75 -12.34 13.90 -4.62
CA MET A 75 -11.14 14.68 -4.34
C MET A 75 -10.73 15.46 -5.60
N THR A 76 -10.32 16.71 -5.42
CA THR A 76 -9.71 17.53 -6.48
C THR A 76 -8.33 16.99 -6.84
N ALA A 77 -7.56 16.59 -5.84
CA ALA A 77 -6.25 15.98 -6.02
C ALA A 77 -5.90 15.08 -4.83
N THR A 78 -5.14 14.03 -5.10
CA THR A 78 -4.51 13.20 -4.06
C THR A 78 -3.05 13.02 -4.41
N GLN A 79 -2.22 12.89 -3.38
CA GLN A 79 -0.83 12.53 -3.54
C GLN A 79 -0.36 11.69 -2.37
N HIS A 80 0.10 10.49 -2.65
CA HIS A 80 0.72 9.59 -1.71
C HIS A 80 2.22 9.46 -2.04
N LEU A 81 3.06 9.92 -1.13
CA LEU A 81 4.51 9.84 -1.26
C LEU A 81 5.07 8.73 -0.37
N LEU A 82 5.71 7.76 -1.01
CA LEU A 82 6.47 6.70 -0.35
C LEU A 82 7.94 7.06 -0.29
N ALA A 83 8.56 6.80 0.85
CA ALA A 83 10.00 6.96 1.03
C ALA A 83 10.57 5.85 1.90
N GLY A 84 11.87 5.56 1.73
CA GLY A 84 12.56 4.59 2.59
C GLY A 84 11.94 3.19 2.55
N ILE A 85 11.62 2.67 1.36
CA ILE A 85 11.16 1.28 1.21
C ILE A 85 12.31 0.36 1.61
N VAL A 86 12.08 -0.47 2.63
CA VAL A 86 13.01 -1.47 3.14
C VAL A 86 12.36 -2.84 3.03
N ALA A 87 12.85 -3.66 2.11
CA ALA A 87 12.44 -5.06 1.96
C ALA A 87 13.40 -5.99 2.72
N GLU A 88 12.84 -6.83 3.59
CA GLU A 88 13.55 -7.82 4.38
C GLU A 88 13.78 -9.08 3.54
N LEU A 89 14.74 -9.00 2.60
CA LEU A 89 15.21 -10.12 1.80
C LEU A 89 16.51 -10.69 2.39
N PRO A 90 16.71 -12.02 2.39
CA PRO A 90 17.98 -12.60 2.82
C PRO A 90 19.10 -12.16 1.86
N GLN A 91 20.29 -11.87 2.40
CA GLN A 91 21.43 -11.50 1.57
C GLN A 91 21.90 -12.71 0.76
N PRO A 92 22.19 -12.54 -0.54
CA PRO A 92 22.75 -13.62 -1.34
C PRO A 92 24.12 -14.00 -0.78
N SER A 93 24.40 -15.31 -0.71
CA SER A 93 25.70 -15.81 -0.27
C SER A 93 26.66 -15.88 -1.45
N THR A 94 27.86 -15.34 -1.31
CA THR A 94 28.97 -15.61 -2.23
C THR A 94 29.71 -16.90 -1.90
N SER A 95 29.37 -17.54 -0.77
CA SER A 95 30.00 -18.78 -0.33
C SER A 95 29.28 -20.00 -0.89
N THR A 96 30.04 -20.88 -1.53
CA THR A 96 29.53 -22.17 -2.04
C THR A 96 29.09 -23.12 -0.92
N SER A 97 29.45 -22.84 0.34
CA SER A 97 29.08 -23.66 1.50
C SER A 97 27.75 -23.28 2.16
N THR A 98 27.13 -22.15 1.77
CA THR A 98 25.85 -21.68 2.34
C THR A 98 24.89 -21.28 1.22
N SER A 99 24.15 -22.25 0.68
CA SER A 99 23.08 -21.97 -0.27
C SER A 99 21.91 -21.31 0.45
N VAL A 100 21.64 -20.05 0.13
CA VAL A 100 20.43 -19.34 0.57
C VAL A 100 19.30 -19.71 -0.38
N MET A 101 18.13 -20.06 0.15
CA MET A 101 16.96 -20.33 -0.67
C MET A 101 16.28 -19.03 -1.07
N ARG A 102 15.87 -18.93 -2.33
CA ARG A 102 15.11 -17.77 -2.81
C ARG A 102 13.78 -17.68 -2.05
N PRO A 103 13.41 -16.49 -1.54
CA PRO A 103 12.23 -16.35 -0.70
C PRO A 103 10.92 -16.39 -1.51
N GLU A 104 9.91 -17.03 -0.93
CA GLU A 104 8.52 -17.03 -1.41
C GLU A 104 7.68 -15.92 -0.75
N THR A 105 8.17 -15.36 0.37
CA THR A 105 7.52 -14.29 1.12
C THR A 105 8.55 -13.24 1.54
N CYS A 106 8.09 -12.00 1.72
CA CYS A 106 8.95 -10.91 2.17
C CYS A 106 8.15 -9.95 3.05
N ARG A 107 8.79 -9.40 4.08
CA ARG A 107 8.26 -8.26 4.83
C ARG A 107 8.88 -6.98 4.29
N ALA A 108 8.10 -5.92 4.23
CA ALA A 108 8.62 -4.62 3.86
C ALA A 108 7.99 -3.50 4.69
N LYS A 109 8.73 -2.41 4.85
CA LYS A 109 8.23 -1.17 5.45
C LYS A 109 8.52 0.00 4.53
N ALA A 110 7.68 1.02 4.58
CA ALA A 110 7.89 2.27 3.86
C ALA A 110 7.31 3.42 4.67
N ASN A 111 8.01 4.55 4.74
CA ASN A 111 7.42 5.79 5.21
C ASN A 111 6.41 6.27 4.17
N VAL A 112 5.30 6.84 4.63
CA VAL A 112 4.26 7.40 3.77
C VAL A 112 3.84 8.77 4.25
N MET A 113 3.56 9.66 3.30
CA MET A 113 2.78 10.86 3.52
C MET A 113 1.65 10.90 2.50
N ALA A 114 0.46 11.30 2.94
CA ALA A 114 -0.67 11.56 2.06
C ALA A 114 -1.08 13.03 2.15
N SER A 115 -1.35 13.64 1.00
CA SER A 115 -2.03 14.94 0.88
C SER A 115 -3.28 14.76 0.04
N LEU A 116 -4.42 15.15 0.60
CA LEU A 116 -5.73 14.98 0.00
C LEU A 116 -6.40 16.35 -0.07
N VAL A 117 -6.82 16.73 -1.26
CA VAL A 117 -7.42 18.03 -1.56
C VAL A 117 -8.84 17.84 -2.04
N ARG A 118 -9.79 18.52 -1.40
CA ARG A 118 -11.16 18.68 -1.88
C ARG A 118 -11.55 20.15 -1.79
N GLU A 119 -11.64 20.81 -2.95
CA GLU A 119 -12.14 22.18 -3.01
C GLU A 119 -13.59 22.26 -2.49
N GLY A 120 -13.89 23.33 -1.77
CA GLY A 120 -15.23 23.54 -1.20
C GLY A 120 -15.57 22.66 0.02
N ALA A 121 -14.66 21.82 0.51
CA ALA A 121 -14.89 21.06 1.73
C ALA A 121 -15.11 21.98 2.94
N ARG A 122 -16.12 21.66 3.75
CA ARG A 122 -16.46 22.43 4.96
C ARG A 122 -15.29 22.40 5.95
N GLY A 123 -14.76 23.56 6.31
CA GLY A 123 -13.67 23.67 7.29
C GLY A 123 -12.26 23.64 6.68
N GLY A 124 -12.15 23.74 5.35
CA GLY A 124 -10.89 23.80 4.62
C GLY A 124 -10.69 22.59 3.71
N GLY A 125 -10.04 22.80 2.57
CA GLY A 125 -9.95 21.80 1.50
C GLY A 125 -8.78 20.82 1.59
N LEU A 126 -8.02 20.79 2.69
CA LEU A 126 -6.78 20.01 2.79
C LEU A 126 -6.81 19.08 4.00
N MET A 127 -6.44 17.82 3.77
CA MET A 127 -6.06 16.85 4.80
C MET A 127 -4.68 16.31 4.47
N GLN A 128 -3.81 16.26 5.47
CA GLN A 128 -2.49 15.66 5.39
C GLN A 128 -2.27 14.70 6.54
N ASN A 129 -1.60 13.60 6.26
CA ASN A 129 -1.10 12.71 7.30
C ASN A 129 0.25 12.15 6.89
N GLY A 130 1.00 11.73 7.89
CA GLY A 130 2.25 11.01 7.72
C GLY A 130 2.33 9.83 8.66
N GLY A 131 3.15 8.87 8.28
CA GLY A 131 3.29 7.62 8.99
C GLY A 131 4.18 6.64 8.26
N TYR A 132 3.90 5.36 8.46
CA TYR A 132 4.54 4.30 7.71
C TYR A 132 3.56 3.16 7.45
N TYR A 133 3.86 2.40 6.41
CA TYR A 133 3.21 1.15 6.08
C TYR A 133 4.07 -0.03 6.51
N GLU A 134 3.40 -1.10 6.93
CA GLU A 134 4.00 -2.43 7.06
C GLU A 134 3.31 -3.38 6.10
N PHE A 135 4.11 -4.15 5.37
CA PHE A 135 3.66 -5.05 4.33
C PHE A 135 4.15 -6.47 4.60
N GLU A 136 3.31 -7.44 4.27
CA GLU A 136 3.76 -8.78 3.91
C GLU A 136 3.46 -8.98 2.42
N LEU A 137 4.43 -9.49 1.68
CA LEU A 137 4.35 -9.79 0.27
C LEU A 137 4.57 -11.28 0.04
N VAL A 138 3.93 -11.79 -1.00
CA VAL A 138 4.08 -13.17 -1.46
C VAL A 138 4.43 -13.19 -2.93
N ARG A 139 5.21 -14.20 -3.31
CA ARG A 139 5.53 -14.53 -4.69
C ARG A 139 4.38 -15.32 -5.31
N VAL A 140 3.92 -14.87 -6.47
CA VAL A 140 2.89 -15.54 -7.27
C VAL A 140 3.58 -16.25 -8.43
N LYS A 141 3.65 -17.59 -8.37
CA LYS A 141 4.42 -18.41 -9.30
C LYS A 141 3.95 -18.28 -10.74
N GLU A 142 2.63 -18.20 -10.93
CA GLU A 142 2.00 -18.09 -12.24
C GLU A 142 2.42 -16.80 -12.97
N LEU A 143 2.69 -15.72 -12.23
CA LEU A 143 3.20 -14.47 -12.80
C LEU A 143 4.68 -14.56 -13.14
N GLU A 144 5.46 -15.24 -12.30
CA GLU A 144 6.88 -15.47 -12.56
C GLU A 144 7.10 -16.31 -13.83
N GLU A 145 6.31 -17.38 -14.00
CA GLU A 145 6.33 -18.22 -15.20
C GLU A 145 5.98 -17.44 -16.48
N GLN A 146 5.22 -16.36 -16.35
CA GLN A 146 4.89 -15.44 -17.44
C GLN A 146 5.96 -14.35 -17.65
N GLY A 147 7.06 -14.36 -16.88
CA GLY A 147 8.10 -13.33 -16.93
C GLY A 147 7.65 -11.96 -16.39
N LYS A 148 6.59 -11.92 -15.56
CA LYS A 148 6.07 -10.69 -14.94
C LYS A 148 6.61 -10.52 -13.53
N ASN A 149 6.48 -9.32 -12.97
CA ASN A 149 6.74 -9.08 -11.55
C ASN A 149 5.83 -10.00 -10.70
N PRO A 150 6.38 -10.94 -9.91
CA PRO A 150 5.57 -11.93 -9.20
C PRO A 150 5.17 -11.49 -7.79
N TRP A 151 5.69 -10.37 -7.28
CA TRP A 151 5.45 -9.97 -5.90
C TRP A 151 4.12 -9.23 -5.76
N ARG A 152 3.28 -9.69 -4.82
CA ARG A 152 1.99 -9.08 -4.48
C ARG A 152 1.82 -8.95 -2.98
N ILE A 153 1.18 -7.88 -2.55
CA ILE A 153 0.91 -7.57 -1.15
C ILE A 153 -0.21 -8.49 -0.65
N SER A 154 0.08 -9.24 0.42
CA SER A 154 -0.87 -10.11 1.13
C SER A 154 -1.34 -9.52 2.46
N PHE A 155 -0.55 -8.61 3.03
CA PHE A 155 -0.90 -7.84 4.22
C PHE A 155 -0.50 -6.39 4.05
N HIS A 156 -1.39 -5.48 4.44
CA HIS A 156 -1.13 -4.05 4.41
C HIS A 156 -1.64 -3.38 5.69
N LYS A 157 -0.72 -2.84 6.48
CA LYS A 157 -1.00 -2.07 7.69
C LYS A 157 -0.60 -0.61 7.52
N ALA A 158 -1.45 0.28 8.00
CA ALA A 158 -1.18 1.71 8.03
C ALA A 158 -1.03 2.23 9.46
N VAL A 159 0.12 2.84 9.76
CA VAL A 159 0.43 3.39 11.09
C VAL A 159 0.62 4.90 10.98
N PRO A 160 -0.40 5.72 11.30
CA PRO A 160 -0.26 7.17 11.34
C PRO A 160 0.65 7.59 12.48
N THR A 161 1.51 8.58 12.24
CA THR A 161 2.35 9.22 13.26
C THR A 161 1.95 10.66 13.51
N TRP A 162 1.40 11.34 12.50
CA TRP A 162 0.82 12.68 12.64
C TRP A 162 -0.29 12.89 11.60
N GLU A 163 -1.18 13.81 11.92
CA GLU A 163 -2.28 14.26 11.07
C GLU A 163 -2.35 15.79 11.15
N ASN A 164 -2.70 16.44 10.05
CA ASN A 164 -2.92 17.89 9.99
C ASN A 164 -4.01 18.20 8.95
N GLY A 165 -4.91 19.11 9.28
CA GLY A 165 -5.97 19.55 8.37
C GLY A 165 -7.34 18.93 8.68
N ASN A 166 -8.16 18.80 7.65
CA ASN A 166 -9.59 18.64 7.79
C ASN A 166 -10.10 17.28 7.29
N TRP A 167 -10.45 16.39 8.22
CA TRP A 167 -11.08 15.10 7.89
C TRP A 167 -12.39 15.20 7.12
N ALA A 168 -13.07 16.36 7.13
CA ALA A 168 -14.28 16.56 6.32
C ALA A 168 -14.02 16.53 4.80
N VAL A 169 -12.75 16.52 4.34
CA VAL A 169 -12.44 16.29 2.91
C VAL A 169 -12.97 14.93 2.42
N PHE A 170 -13.11 13.93 3.28
CA PHE A 170 -13.67 12.63 2.89
C PHE A 170 -15.20 12.63 2.84
N SER A 171 -15.85 13.66 3.38
CA SER A 171 -17.31 13.73 3.44
C SER A 171 -17.85 14.59 2.30
N PRO A 172 -18.96 14.21 1.65
CA PRO A 172 -19.64 15.09 0.70
C PRO A 172 -19.92 16.45 1.35
N PRO A 173 -19.83 17.56 0.62
CA PRO A 173 -19.96 18.92 1.18
C PRO A 173 -21.31 19.14 1.89
N ASP A 174 -22.35 18.39 1.49
CA ASP A 174 -23.72 18.52 1.99
C ASP A 174 -24.03 17.60 3.19
N LEU A 175 -23.08 16.76 3.62
CA LEU A 175 -23.28 15.79 4.71
C LEU A 175 -22.33 16.06 5.88
N PRO A 176 -22.76 15.79 7.13
CA PRO A 176 -21.89 15.88 8.29
C PRO A 176 -20.74 14.87 8.16
N SER A 177 -19.55 15.25 8.65
CA SER A 177 -18.40 14.36 8.67
C SER A 177 -18.68 13.13 9.52
N ILE A 178 -18.55 11.95 8.92
CA ILE A 178 -18.67 10.66 9.62
C ILE A 178 -17.35 10.21 10.26
N TYR A 179 -16.23 10.87 9.91
CA TYR A 179 -14.93 10.58 10.50
C TYR A 179 -14.77 11.30 11.84
N PRO A 180 -14.28 10.59 12.89
CA PRO A 180 -14.10 11.18 14.20
C PRO A 180 -13.08 12.32 14.13
N ARG A 181 -13.41 13.47 14.74
CA ARG A 181 -12.41 14.50 15.00
C ARG A 181 -11.46 13.95 16.06
N LYS A 182 -10.22 13.65 15.69
CA LYS A 182 -9.16 13.60 16.70
C LYS A 182 -8.92 15.05 17.14
N GLY A 183 -9.31 15.34 18.38
CA GLY A 183 -9.19 16.67 19.00
C GLY A 183 -7.75 17.03 19.33
#